data_AF-A0A972E3J2-F1
#
_entry.id   AF-A0A972E3J2-F1
#
_cell.length_a   1.000
_cell.length_b   1.000
_cell.length_c   1.000
_cell.angle_alpha   90.00
_cell.angle_beta   90.00
_cell.angle_gamma   90.00
#
_symmetry.space_group_name_H-M   'P 1'
#
loop_
_entity.id
_entity.type
_entity.pdbx_description
1 polymer ?
#
loop_
_entity_poly.entity_id
_entity_poly.type
_entity_poly.pdbx_seq_one_letter_code
_entity_poly.pdbx_strand_id
1 'polypeptide(L)'
;MKRLLLVALSLSLLLSAAFGQLNFVSTQFHPATEREYFEGSLLPSFTKLTNVKVQFLPLTYEEASTRIRAEQSANRVSIGLFAELQGGMELMASGGLLKDISGVTFNDRTFISTFEKFAQGYGIKQFVPWLQATFVMVVNKKAFDYLPKGLT
;
A
#
# COMPACT_ATOMS: atom_id res chain seq x y z
N MET A 1 -12.38 15.89 -43.93
CA MET A 1 -11.46 16.43 -42.90
C MET A 1 -12.17 16.73 -41.57
N LYS A 2 -13.25 17.53 -41.52
CA LYS A 2 -13.97 17.85 -40.27
C LYS A 2 -14.49 16.63 -39.49
N ARG A 3 -15.04 15.61 -40.17
CA ARG A 3 -15.53 14.36 -39.53
C ARG A 3 -14.40 13.48 -38.95
N LEU A 4 -13.22 13.45 -39.58
CA LEU A 4 -12.06 12.72 -39.06
C LEU A 4 -11.44 13.41 -37.84
N LEU A 5 -11.41 14.75 -37.81
CA LEU A 5 -10.98 15.51 -36.63
C LEU A 5 -11.93 15.34 -35.43
N LEU A 6 -13.24 15.30 -35.66
CA LEU A 6 -14.24 15.07 -34.61
C LEU A 6 -14.16 13.65 -34.00
N VAL A 7 -13.88 12.64 -34.82
CA VAL A 7 -13.67 11.26 -34.34
C VAL A 7 -12.35 11.13 -33.57
N ALA A 8 -11.27 11.75 -34.04
CA ALA A 8 -10.00 11.75 -33.30
C ALA A 8 -10.11 12.49 -31.96
N LEU A 9 -10.84 13.62 -31.91
CA LEU A 9 -11.04 14.42 -30.70
C LEU A 9 -11.93 13.69 -29.66
N SER A 10 -12.97 12.98 -30.12
CA SER A 10 -13.82 12.15 -29.26
C SER A 10 -13.10 10.89 -28.77
N LEU A 11 -12.24 10.28 -29.58
CA LEU A 11 -11.39 9.16 -29.13
C LEU A 11 -10.32 9.61 -28.12
N SER A 12 -9.75 10.82 -28.28
CA SER A 12 -8.84 11.39 -27.29
C SER A 12 -9.54 11.80 -25.98
N LEU A 13 -10.81 12.24 -26.03
CA LEU A 13 -11.59 12.51 -24.82
C LEU A 13 -11.98 11.22 -24.09
N LEU A 14 -12.26 10.14 -24.82
CA LEU A 14 -12.54 8.82 -24.24
C LEU A 14 -11.29 8.18 -23.62
N LEU A 15 -10.10 8.40 -24.19
CA LEU A 15 -8.83 7.99 -23.55
C LEU A 15 -8.50 8.80 -22.29
N SER A 16 -9.01 10.02 -22.18
CA SER A 16 -8.80 10.90 -21.02
C SER A 16 -9.72 10.57 -19.83
N ALA A 17 -10.72 9.71 -20.02
CA ALA A 17 -11.80 9.47 -19.06
C ALA A 17 -11.67 8.15 -18.26
N ALA A 18 -10.47 7.55 -18.16
CA ALA A 18 -10.29 6.26 -17.50
C ALA A 18 -9.14 6.19 -16.47
N PHE A 19 -8.66 7.30 -15.93
CA PHE A 19 -7.91 7.24 -14.66
C PHE A 19 -8.91 7.26 -13.50
N GLY A 20 -9.51 6.09 -13.25
CA GLY A 20 -10.33 5.86 -12.07
C GLY A 20 -9.55 6.12 -10.79
N GLN A 21 -10.26 6.50 -9.72
CA GLN A 21 -9.68 6.65 -8.38
C GLN A 21 -9.14 5.31 -7.89
N LEU A 22 -7.87 5.26 -7.48
CA LEU A 22 -7.25 4.08 -6.90
C LEU A 22 -7.65 3.97 -5.42
N ASN A 23 -8.42 2.95 -5.06
CA ASN A 23 -8.68 2.64 -3.66
C ASN A 23 -7.46 1.92 -3.07
N PHE A 24 -6.83 2.57 -2.11
CA PHE A 24 -5.68 2.05 -1.39
C PHE A 24 -6.07 1.71 0.05
N VAL A 25 -6.25 0.42 0.33
CA VAL A 25 -6.43 -0.12 1.68
C VAL A 25 -5.07 -0.33 2.34
N SER A 26 -4.91 0.16 3.57
CA SER A 26 -3.66 0.01 4.33
C SER A 26 -3.95 -0.24 5.80
N THR A 27 -3.25 -1.20 6.39
CA THR A 27 -3.17 -1.39 7.84
C THR A 27 -2.05 -0.55 8.48
N GLN A 28 -1.21 0.08 7.66
CA GLN A 28 -0.16 1.01 8.06
C GLN A 28 -0.65 2.47 8.03
N PHE A 29 0.13 3.40 8.61
CA PHE A 29 -0.21 4.82 8.73
C PHE A 29 -1.50 5.09 9.53
N HIS A 30 -1.73 4.29 10.58
CA HIS A 30 -2.81 4.52 11.55
C HIS A 30 -2.54 5.65 12.57
N PRO A 31 -1.30 5.88 13.03
CA PRO A 31 -1.01 7.02 13.90
C PRO A 31 -1.38 8.34 13.24
N ALA A 32 -2.05 9.24 13.98
CA ALA A 32 -2.63 10.47 13.41
C ALA A 32 -1.60 11.33 12.66
N THR A 33 -0.42 11.53 13.24
CA THR A 33 0.67 12.31 12.63
C THR A 33 1.18 11.69 11.33
N GLU A 34 1.32 10.37 11.29
CA GLU A 34 1.74 9.65 10.09
C GLU A 34 0.67 9.75 8.99
N ARG A 35 -0.60 9.61 9.37
CA ARG A 35 -1.74 9.74 8.45
C ARG A 35 -1.85 11.14 7.86
N GLU A 36 -1.72 12.17 8.70
CA GLU A 36 -1.74 13.58 8.27
C GLU A 36 -0.67 13.86 7.23
N TYR A 37 0.56 13.36 7.45
CA TYR A 37 1.62 13.46 6.46
C TYR A 37 1.29 12.71 5.16
N PHE A 38 0.80 11.47 5.26
CA PHE A 38 0.51 10.64 4.11
C PHE A 38 -0.61 11.21 3.23
N GLU A 39 -1.75 11.53 3.82
CA GLU A 39 -2.93 12.07 3.13
C GLU A 39 -2.76 13.55 2.74
N GLY A 40 -2.10 14.35 3.58
CA GLY A 40 -1.97 15.79 3.40
C GLY A 40 -0.80 16.21 2.50
N SER A 41 0.26 15.40 2.43
CA SER A 41 1.49 15.76 1.69
C SER A 41 1.87 14.74 0.63
N LEU A 42 1.95 13.45 0.99
CA LEU A 42 2.49 12.43 0.10
C LEU A 42 1.55 12.12 -1.08
N LEU A 43 0.27 11.79 -0.80
CA LEU A 43 -0.71 11.46 -1.84
C LEU A 43 -1.04 12.65 -2.77
N PRO A 44 -1.17 13.90 -2.28
CA PRO A 44 -1.35 15.05 -3.16
C PRO A 44 -0.15 15.27 -4.07
N SER A 45 1.07 15.11 -3.56
CA SER A 45 2.30 15.21 -4.36
C SER A 45 2.35 14.13 -5.44
N PHE A 46 2.03 12.88 -5.08
CA PHE A 46 1.90 11.77 -6.04
C PHE A 46 0.84 12.05 -7.11
N THR A 47 -0.33 12.54 -6.71
CA THR A 47 -1.42 12.88 -7.63
C THR A 47 -1.00 13.98 -8.59
N LYS A 48 -0.29 15.01 -8.11
CA LYS A 48 0.22 16.10 -8.96
C LYS A 48 1.24 15.60 -10.00
N LEU A 49 2.07 14.63 -9.62
CA LEU A 49 3.11 14.06 -10.50
C LEU A 49 2.55 13.09 -11.54
N THR A 50 1.52 12.32 -11.18
CA THR A 50 1.06 11.17 -11.98
C THR A 50 -0.34 11.34 -12.57
N ASN A 51 -1.09 12.34 -12.11
CA ASN A 51 -2.52 12.54 -12.36
C ASN A 51 -3.41 11.36 -11.89
N VAL A 52 -2.88 10.45 -11.07
CA VAL A 52 -3.63 9.34 -10.47
C VAL A 52 -4.16 9.78 -9.11
N LYS A 53 -5.49 9.81 -8.97
CA LYS A 53 -6.14 10.07 -7.67
C LYS A 53 -6.14 8.80 -6.83
N VAL A 54 -5.76 8.93 -5.57
CA VAL A 54 -5.74 7.82 -4.60
C VAL A 54 -6.70 8.14 -3.47
N GLN A 55 -7.60 7.21 -3.17
CA GLN A 55 -8.38 7.21 -1.94
C GLN A 55 -7.72 6.28 -0.95
N PHE A 56 -7.14 6.87 0.09
CA PHE A 56 -6.56 6.11 1.20
C PHE A 56 -7.67 5.63 2.13
N LEU A 57 -7.55 4.37 2.57
CA LEU A 57 -8.52 3.69 3.42
C LEU A 57 -7.72 3.00 4.55
N PRO A 58 -7.45 3.73 5.65
CA PRO A 58 -6.78 3.16 6.82
C PRO A 58 -7.76 2.24 7.54
N LEU A 59 -7.53 0.93 7.46
CA LEU A 59 -8.38 -0.10 8.05
C LEU A 59 -7.59 -0.95 9.02
N THR A 60 -8.22 -1.44 10.09
CA THR A 60 -7.57 -2.45 10.95
C THR A 60 -7.31 -3.75 10.17
N TYR A 61 -6.47 -4.62 10.72
CA TYR A 61 -6.19 -5.93 10.14
C TYR A 61 -7.48 -6.74 9.86
N GLU A 62 -8.42 -6.72 10.80
CA GLU A 62 -9.69 -7.43 10.73
C GLU A 62 -10.61 -6.83 9.66
N GLU A 63 -10.72 -5.50 9.63
CA GLU A 63 -11.53 -4.77 8.66
C GLU A 63 -11.01 -5.00 7.23
N ALA A 64 -9.68 -4.88 7.04
CA ALA A 64 -9.03 -5.06 5.75
C ALA A 64 -9.19 -6.51 5.23
N SER A 65 -8.95 -7.50 6.09
CA SER A 65 -9.12 -8.94 5.78
C SER A 65 -10.58 -9.28 5.47
N THR A 66 -11.53 -8.75 6.23
CA THR A 66 -12.97 -8.96 5.99
C THR A 66 -13.37 -8.38 4.63
N ARG A 67 -12.92 -7.16 4.35
CA ARG A 67 -13.27 -6.46 3.11
C ARG A 67 -12.73 -7.16 1.87
N ILE A 68 -11.44 -7.52 1.83
CA ILE A 68 -10.86 -8.15 0.63
C ILE A 68 -11.53 -9.50 0.33
N ARG A 69 -11.86 -10.28 1.36
CA ARG A 69 -12.59 -11.55 1.21
C ARG A 69 -14.01 -11.33 0.71
N ALA A 70 -14.71 -10.32 1.23
CA ALA A 70 -16.05 -9.97 0.78
C ALA A 70 -16.07 -9.52 -0.69
N GLU A 71 -15.14 -8.65 -1.10
CA GLU A 71 -15.05 -8.16 -2.48
C GLU A 71 -14.72 -9.28 -3.47
N GLN A 72 -13.81 -10.19 -3.10
CA GLN A 72 -13.48 -11.39 -3.89
C GLN A 72 -14.68 -12.33 -4.00
N SER A 73 -15.36 -12.62 -2.88
CA SER A 73 -16.52 -13.52 -2.85
C SER A 73 -17.70 -12.97 -3.67
N ALA A 74 -17.85 -11.64 -3.71
CA ALA A 74 -18.86 -10.96 -4.52
C ALA A 74 -18.46 -10.82 -6.00
N ASN A 75 -17.23 -11.21 -6.39
CA ASN A 75 -16.63 -10.97 -7.70
C ASN A 75 -16.72 -9.49 -8.13
N ARG A 76 -16.54 -8.58 -7.18
CA ARG A 76 -16.62 -7.12 -7.34
C ARG A 76 -15.47 -6.45 -6.60
N VAL A 77 -14.26 -6.68 -7.11
CA VAL A 77 -13.03 -6.11 -6.54
C VAL A 77 -12.93 -4.63 -6.92
N SER A 78 -12.97 -3.78 -5.90
CA SER A 78 -12.82 -2.32 -5.98
C SER A 78 -11.50 -1.84 -5.39
N ILE A 79 -10.86 -2.65 -4.54
CA ILE A 79 -9.52 -2.41 -4.02
C ILE A 79 -8.50 -2.55 -5.16
N GLY A 80 -7.71 -1.49 -5.40
CA GLY A 80 -6.64 -1.53 -6.40
C GLY A 80 -5.25 -1.69 -5.81
N LEU A 81 -5.06 -1.27 -4.54
CA LEU A 81 -3.83 -1.49 -3.79
C LEU A 81 -4.17 -1.88 -2.36
N PHE A 82 -3.42 -2.85 -1.83
CA PHE A 82 -3.55 -3.34 -0.46
C PHE A 82 -2.17 -3.35 0.18
N ALA A 83 -2.04 -2.77 1.36
CA ALA A 83 -0.81 -2.79 2.15
C ALA A 83 -1.05 -3.41 3.52
N GLU A 84 -0.16 -4.33 3.88
CA GLU A 84 -0.24 -5.14 5.07
C GLU A 84 1.15 -5.60 5.51
N LEU A 85 1.26 -6.13 6.74
CA LEU A 85 2.42 -6.90 7.18
C LEU A 85 2.63 -8.14 6.32
N GLN A 86 3.88 -8.62 6.28
CA GLN A 86 4.26 -9.82 5.54
C GLN A 86 3.35 -11.03 5.87
N GLY A 87 3.09 -11.28 7.15
CA GLY A 87 2.28 -12.44 7.57
C GLY A 87 0.82 -12.37 7.06
N GLY A 88 0.23 -11.17 7.02
CA GLY A 88 -1.10 -10.99 6.44
C GLY A 88 -1.10 -11.14 4.92
N MET A 89 -0.04 -10.68 4.24
CA MET A 89 0.16 -10.92 2.80
C MET A 89 0.27 -12.41 2.48
N GLU A 90 1.05 -13.17 3.25
CA GLU A 90 1.19 -14.61 3.08
C GLU A 90 -0.14 -15.34 3.27
N LEU A 91 -0.93 -14.96 4.27
CA LEU A 91 -2.26 -15.53 4.52
C LEU A 91 -3.26 -15.22 3.39
N MET A 92 -3.16 -14.04 2.78
CA MET A 92 -3.98 -13.69 1.61
C MET A 92 -3.53 -14.44 0.35
N ALA A 93 -2.23 -14.57 0.15
CA ALA A 93 -1.65 -15.34 -0.96
C ALA A 93 -2.05 -16.82 -0.88
N SER A 94 -2.02 -17.43 0.31
CA SER A 94 -2.45 -18.82 0.51
C SER A 94 -3.93 -19.05 0.17
N GLY A 95 -4.75 -18.00 0.27
CA GLY A 95 -6.17 -17.99 -0.11
C GLY A 95 -6.43 -17.58 -1.56
N GLY A 96 -5.40 -17.34 -2.37
CA GLY A 96 -5.54 -16.91 -3.76
C GLY A 96 -6.12 -15.49 -3.93
N LEU A 97 -6.00 -14.64 -2.92
CA LEU A 97 -6.62 -13.30 -2.91
C LEU A 97 -5.74 -12.22 -3.57
N LEU A 98 -4.49 -12.54 -3.88
CA LEU A 98 -3.50 -11.61 -4.44
C LEU A 98 -3.22 -11.88 -5.91
N LYS A 99 -2.91 -10.83 -6.65
CA LYS A 99 -2.41 -10.90 -8.02
C LYS A 99 -0.90 -11.04 -8.01
N ASP A 100 -0.36 -11.90 -8.86
CA ASP A 100 1.08 -11.98 -9.09
C ASP A 100 1.62 -10.68 -9.70
N ILE A 101 2.61 -10.08 -9.04
CA ILE A 101 3.29 -8.87 -9.51
C ILE A 101 4.74 -9.14 -9.94
N SER A 102 5.11 -10.38 -10.27
CA SER A 102 6.47 -10.73 -10.72
C SER A 102 6.92 -9.95 -11.95
N GLY A 103 5.97 -9.50 -12.79
CA GLY A 103 6.22 -8.64 -13.94
C GLY A 103 6.44 -7.15 -13.61
N VAL A 104 6.28 -6.74 -12.35
CA VAL A 104 6.48 -5.35 -11.91
C VAL A 104 7.91 -5.14 -11.44
N THR A 105 8.65 -4.33 -12.18
CA THR A 105 10.06 -4.02 -11.92
C THR A 105 10.26 -2.52 -11.65
N PHE A 106 11.16 -2.18 -10.74
CA PHE A 106 11.50 -0.79 -10.42
C PHE A 106 13.00 -0.55 -10.69
N ASN A 107 13.32 -0.08 -11.89
CA ASN A 107 14.71 0.07 -12.33
C ASN A 107 15.47 1.18 -11.57
N ASP A 108 14.76 2.20 -11.08
CA ASP A 108 15.34 3.36 -10.40
C ASP A 108 15.26 3.25 -8.87
N ARG A 109 15.11 2.03 -8.33
CA ARG A 109 14.96 1.77 -6.89
C ARG A 109 15.80 0.58 -6.47
N THR A 110 16.26 0.61 -5.23
CA THR A 110 16.97 -0.51 -4.60
C THR A 110 16.14 -1.03 -3.44
N PHE A 111 16.00 -2.36 -3.35
CA PHE A 111 15.33 -3.03 -2.24
C PHE A 111 16.32 -3.89 -1.48
N ILE A 112 16.09 -4.04 -0.18
CA ILE A 112 16.87 -4.96 0.66
C ILE A 112 16.61 -6.38 0.17
N SER A 113 17.67 -7.10 -0.18
CA SER A 113 17.58 -8.42 -0.81
C SER A 113 16.79 -9.44 0.02
N THR A 114 16.90 -9.37 1.35
CA THR A 114 16.11 -10.20 2.26
C THR A 114 14.61 -9.92 2.16
N PHE A 115 14.20 -8.65 1.98
CA PHE A 115 12.78 -8.31 1.86
C PHE A 115 12.21 -8.67 0.50
N GLU A 116 13.00 -8.56 -0.57
CA GLU A 116 12.61 -9.08 -1.88
C GLU A 116 12.39 -10.60 -1.85
N LYS A 117 13.16 -11.34 -1.04
CA LYS A 117 12.93 -12.78 -0.83
C LYS A 117 11.62 -13.04 -0.08
N PHE A 118 11.32 -12.25 0.96
CA PHE A 118 10.06 -12.38 1.72
C PHE A 118 8.83 -11.99 0.91
N ALA A 119 8.99 -11.18 -0.15
CA ALA A 119 7.91 -10.85 -1.07
C ALA A 119 7.50 -12.03 -1.98
N GLN A 120 8.26 -13.13 -2.00
CA GLN A 120 7.99 -14.29 -2.84
C GLN A 120 7.33 -15.40 -2.02
N GLY A 121 6.31 -16.03 -2.57
CA GLY A 121 5.70 -17.23 -1.97
C GLY A 121 4.46 -17.68 -2.71
N TYR A 122 4.07 -18.94 -2.53
CA TYR A 122 2.95 -19.55 -3.27
C TYR A 122 3.07 -19.42 -4.81
N GLY A 123 4.30 -19.38 -5.33
CA GLY A 123 4.58 -19.29 -6.77
C GLY A 123 4.38 -17.90 -7.39
N ILE A 124 4.16 -16.86 -6.57
CA ILE A 124 3.95 -15.48 -7.03
C ILE A 124 4.87 -14.50 -6.27
N LYS A 125 5.12 -13.33 -6.86
CA LYS A 125 5.55 -12.15 -6.09
C LYS A 125 4.31 -11.50 -5.50
N GLN A 126 4.20 -11.50 -4.18
CA GLN A 126 3.00 -11.13 -3.42
C GLN A 126 2.88 -9.63 -3.19
N PHE A 127 4.00 -8.93 -2.94
CA PHE A 127 4.01 -7.52 -2.58
C PHE A 127 5.33 -6.84 -2.97
N VAL A 128 5.34 -5.50 -2.85
CA VAL A 128 6.56 -4.69 -2.96
C VAL A 128 6.95 -4.25 -1.55
N PRO A 129 8.17 -4.56 -1.06
CA PRO A 129 8.62 -4.08 0.24
C PRO A 129 8.66 -2.55 0.28
N TRP A 130 7.93 -1.96 1.22
CA TRP A 130 7.78 -0.49 1.28
C TRP A 130 8.07 0.10 2.67
N LEU A 131 7.88 -0.69 3.73
CA LEU A 131 8.07 -0.32 5.12
C LEU A 131 8.63 -1.54 5.86
N GLN A 132 9.44 -1.26 6.88
CA GLN A 132 9.93 -2.26 7.82
C GLN A 132 9.54 -1.81 9.24
N ALA A 133 9.04 -2.76 10.02
CA ALA A 133 8.91 -2.58 11.46
C ALA A 133 10.02 -3.37 12.17
N THR A 134 10.54 -2.79 13.25
CA THR A 134 11.44 -3.49 14.18
C THR A 134 11.04 -3.14 15.60
N PHE A 135 11.26 -4.07 16.52
CA PHE A 135 11.08 -3.79 17.93
C PHE A 135 12.31 -3.06 18.47
N VAL A 136 12.06 -1.97 19.17
CA VAL A 136 13.09 -1.22 19.91
C VAL A 136 12.64 -1.08 21.35
N MET A 137 13.58 -1.19 22.28
CA MET A 137 13.33 -0.87 23.68
C MET A 137 13.54 0.62 23.88
N VAL A 138 12.49 1.32 24.31
CA VAL A 138 12.57 2.74 24.67
C VAL A 138 12.50 2.85 26.18
N VAL A 139 13.53 3.46 26.78
CA VAL A 139 13.63 3.64 28.23
C VAL A 139 13.66 5.13 28.55
N ASN A 140 12.83 5.57 29.50
CA ASN A 140 12.92 6.93 30.04
C ASN A 140 14.17 7.04 30.92
N LYS A 141 15.17 7.79 30.46
CA LYS A 141 16.42 7.95 31.22
C LYS A 141 16.22 8.57 32.60
N LYS A 142 15.18 9.37 32.83
CA LYS A 142 14.86 9.93 34.16
C LYS A 142 14.35 8.86 35.13
N ALA A 143 13.91 7.70 34.65
CA ALA A 143 13.52 6.60 35.51
C ALA A 143 14.72 6.00 36.27
N PHE A 144 15.95 6.15 35.75
CA PHE A 144 17.16 5.68 36.41
C PHE A 144 17.41 6.38 37.75
N ASP A 145 16.95 7.63 37.92
CA ASP A 145 17.07 8.40 39.16
C ASP A 145 16.33 7.76 40.35
N TYR A 146 15.37 6.87 40.08
CA TYR A 146 14.56 6.19 41.08
C TYR A 146 15.06 4.76 41.39
N LEU A 147 16.14 4.31 40.75
CA LEU A 147 16.68 2.98 41.03
C LEU A 147 17.37 2.94 42.39
N PRO A 148 17.30 1.80 43.12
CA PRO A 148 18.09 1.60 44.33
C PRO A 148 19.58 1.81 44.08
N LYS A 149 20.29 2.29 45.10
CA LYS A 149 21.76 2.46 45.04
C LYS A 149 22.43 1.15 44.60
N GLY A 150 23.29 1.23 43.58
CA GLY A 150 24.03 0.09 43.04
C GLY A 150 23.42 -0.59 41.80
N LEU A 151 22.31 -0.07 41.26
CA LEU A 151 21.66 -0.57 40.03
C LEU A 151 21.76 0.40 38.84
N THR A 152 22.66 1.37 38.91
CA THR A 152 23.00 2.35 37.86
C THR A 152 24.40 2.15 37.35
#